data_AF-A0A957B9I9-F1
#
_entry.id   AF-A0A957B9I9-F1
#
_cell.length_a   1.000
_cell.length_b   1.000
_cell.length_c   1.000
_cell.angle_alpha   90.00
_cell.angle_beta   90.00
_cell.angle_gamma   90.00
#
_symmetry.space_group_name_H-M   'P 1'
#
loop_
_entity.id
_entity.type
_entity.pdbx_description
1 polymer ?
#
loop_
_entity_poly.entity_id
_entity_poly.type
_entity_poly.pdbx_seq_one_letter_code
_entity_poly.pdbx_strand_id
1 'polypeptide(L)'
;KVRIKALMREIEFTHLKKNWVEKLIAGGVEEDDVYKWVAEIGHVVDEYERNLRFLVDLMDKTDAAEASFALEGWRAYTMDMTVWKLDDSMQQLEGRFEKYLPPEEDYDDDTE
;
A
#
# COMPACT_ATOMS: atom_id res chain seq x y z
N LYS A 1 20.52 -5.05 6.51
CA LYS A 1 20.03 -5.46 7.85
C LYS A 1 19.48 -4.28 8.68
N VAL A 2 20.32 -3.36 9.18
CA VAL A 2 19.87 -2.25 10.06
C VAL A 2 18.93 -1.26 9.35
N ARG A 3 19.24 -0.85 8.11
CA ARG A 3 18.41 0.11 7.35
C ARG A 3 16.98 -0.38 7.07
N ILE A 4 16.79 -1.64 6.72
CA ILE A 4 15.44 -2.20 6.45
C ILE A 4 14.68 -2.45 7.76
N LYS A 5 15.36 -2.85 8.85
CA LYS A 5 14.73 -2.92 10.17
C LYS A 5 14.33 -1.53 10.71
N ALA A 6 15.10 -0.50 10.39
CA ALA A 6 14.74 0.89 10.68
C ALA A 6 13.53 1.33 9.84
N LEU A 7 13.55 1.07 8.53
CA LEU A 7 12.41 1.30 7.64
C LEU A 7 11.13 0.58 8.10
N MET A 8 11.22 -0.67 8.55
CA MET A 8 10.07 -1.40 9.13
C MET A 8 9.55 -0.82 10.44
N ARG A 9 10.38 -0.10 11.20
CA ARG A 9 9.97 0.61 12.42
C ARG A 9 9.41 2.00 12.12
N GLU A 10 9.98 2.69 11.13
CA GLU A 10 9.52 3.99 10.67
C GLU A 10 8.20 3.90 9.91
N ILE A 11 8.03 2.85 9.09
CA ILE A 11 6.76 2.58 8.48
C ILE A 11 5.89 1.89 9.52
N GLU A 12 5.24 2.70 10.33
CA GLU A 12 4.21 2.28 11.28
C GLU A 12 2.95 1.76 10.54
N PHE A 13 3.07 0.70 9.73
CA PHE A 13 1.95 0.13 8.98
C PHE A 13 0.76 -0.22 9.87
N THR A 14 1.04 -0.66 11.10
CA THR A 14 0.03 -0.89 12.12
C THR A 14 -0.68 0.40 12.55
N HIS A 15 0.02 1.53 12.68
CA HIS A 15 -0.61 2.82 12.99
C HIS A 15 -1.31 3.43 11.79
N LEU A 16 -0.81 3.19 10.57
CA LEU A 16 -1.45 3.60 9.32
C LEU A 16 -2.84 2.95 9.23
N LYS A 17 -2.93 1.62 9.37
CA LYS A 17 -4.20 0.87 9.36
C LYS A 17 -5.11 1.18 10.55
N LYS A 18 -4.56 1.54 11.71
CA LYS A 18 -5.36 1.81 12.91
C LYS A 18 -6.13 3.13 12.82
N ASN A 19 -5.53 4.15 12.21
CA ASN A 19 -6.05 5.53 12.31
C ASN A 19 -6.45 6.13 10.95
N TRP A 20 -6.22 5.46 9.82
CA TRP A 20 -6.56 6.00 8.50
C TRP A 20 -8.04 6.29 8.29
N VAL A 21 -8.97 5.48 8.83
CA VAL A 21 -10.42 5.75 8.75
C VAL A 21 -10.72 7.09 9.37
N GLU A 22 -10.29 7.27 10.63
CA GLU A 22 -10.47 8.51 11.39
C GLU A 22 -9.80 9.71 10.69
N LYS A 23 -8.59 9.52 10.13
CA LYS A 23 -7.86 10.58 9.43
C LYS A 23 -8.50 10.98 8.10
N LEU A 24 -9.01 10.02 7.32
CA LEU A 24 -9.66 10.28 6.03
C LEU A 24 -11.01 10.98 6.25
N ILE A 25 -11.79 10.54 7.24
CA ILE A 25 -13.03 11.22 7.64
C ILE A 25 -12.73 12.65 8.12
N ALA A 26 -11.71 12.83 8.97
CA ALA A 26 -11.29 14.17 9.41
C ALA A 26 -10.79 15.06 8.26
N GLY A 27 -10.30 14.47 7.17
CA GLY A 27 -9.91 15.15 5.93
C GLY A 27 -11.07 15.49 5.01
N GLY A 28 -12.32 15.16 5.37
CA GLY A 28 -13.52 15.46 4.57
C GLY A 28 -13.95 14.35 3.62
N VAL A 29 -13.36 13.16 3.70
CA VAL A 29 -13.82 12.00 2.94
C VAL A 29 -15.07 11.41 3.59
N GLU A 30 -16.05 11.03 2.78
CA GLU A 30 -17.30 10.44 3.28
C GLU A 30 -17.04 9.04 3.83
N GLU A 31 -17.69 8.71 4.95
CA GLU A 31 -17.48 7.44 5.67
C GLU A 31 -17.66 6.20 4.78
N ASP A 32 -18.68 6.19 3.92
CA ASP A 32 -18.95 5.09 2.99
C ASP A 32 -17.83 4.86 1.96
N ASP A 33 -17.19 5.94 1.50
CA ASP A 33 -16.05 5.87 0.58
C ASP A 33 -14.78 5.46 1.32
N VAL A 34 -14.57 5.99 2.52
CA VAL A 34 -13.45 5.58 3.39
C VAL A 34 -13.45 4.07 3.60
N TYR A 35 -14.57 3.45 3.98
CA TYR A 35 -14.60 2.00 4.19
C TYR A 35 -14.28 1.19 2.94
N LYS A 36 -14.72 1.64 1.76
CA LYS A 36 -14.39 0.99 0.49
C LYS A 36 -12.92 1.14 0.14
N TRP A 37 -12.40 2.35 0.27
CA TRP A 37 -10.99 2.63 0.00
C TRP A 37 -10.08 1.85 0.94
N VAL A 38 -10.45 1.78 2.22
CA VAL A 38 -9.77 0.99 3.23
C VAL A 38 -9.78 -0.51 2.91
N ALA A 39 -10.90 -1.04 2.43
CA ALA A 39 -10.97 -2.45 2.01
C ALA A 39 -10.06 -2.73 0.81
N GLU A 40 -10.08 -1.88 -0.22
CA GLU A 40 -9.29 -2.07 -1.44
C GLU A 40 -7.79 -1.83 -1.21
N ILE A 41 -7.43 -0.72 -0.56
CA ILE A 41 -6.02 -0.34 -0.31
C ILE A 41 -5.42 -1.18 0.82
N GLY A 42 -6.23 -1.68 1.76
CA GLY A 42 -5.76 -2.43 2.93
C GLY A 42 -5.01 -3.69 2.55
N HIS A 43 -5.52 -4.41 1.56
CA HIS A 43 -4.88 -5.61 1.05
C HIS A 43 -3.53 -5.32 0.38
N VAL A 44 -3.41 -4.18 -0.33
CA VAL A 44 -2.14 -3.74 -0.94
C VAL A 44 -1.11 -3.40 0.15
N VAL A 45 -1.55 -2.69 1.19
CA VAL A 45 -0.71 -2.33 2.34
C VAL A 45 -0.24 -3.57 3.10
N ASP A 46 -1.12 -4.56 3.29
CA ASP A 46 -0.78 -5.84 3.91
C ASP A 46 0.27 -6.62 3.12
N GLU A 47 0.12 -6.68 1.79
CA GLU A 47 1.07 -7.38 0.93
C GLU A 47 2.44 -6.67 0.90
N TYR A 48 2.45 -5.34 0.89
CA TYR A 48 3.69 -4.58 1.01
C TYR A 48 4.38 -4.82 2.36
N GLU A 49 3.63 -4.85 3.47
CA GLU A 49 4.16 -5.18 4.80
C GLU A 49 4.76 -6.60 4.81
N ARG A 50 4.07 -7.58 4.20
CA ARG A 50 4.52 -8.97 4.11
C ARG A 50 5.82 -9.08 3.31
N ASN A 51 5.94 -8.39 2.18
CA ASN A 51 7.17 -8.32 1.38
C ASN A 51 8.35 -7.78 2.18
N LEU A 52 8.14 -6.70 2.94
CA LEU A 52 9.20 -6.14 3.78
C LEU A 52 9.62 -7.08 4.91
N ARG A 53 8.66 -7.76 5.56
CA ARG A 53 8.94 -8.79 6.57
C ARG A 53 9.78 -9.92 5.99
N PHE A 54 9.38 -10.43 4.82
CA PHE A 54 10.14 -11.46 4.11
C PHE A 54 11.58 -11.01 3.82
N LEU A 55 11.79 -9.79 3.34
CA LEU A 55 13.14 -9.26 3.09
C LEU A 55 13.98 -9.17 4.37
N VAL A 56 13.38 -8.78 5.49
CA VAL A 56 14.05 -8.78 6.79
C VAL A 56 14.45 -10.18 7.22
N ASP A 57 13.53 -11.14 7.13
CA ASP A 57 13.78 -12.54 7.48
C ASP A 57 14.88 -13.14 6.59
N LEU A 58 14.86 -12.83 5.29
CA LEU A 58 15.88 -13.26 4.35
C LEU A 58 17.27 -12.69 4.69
N MET A 59 17.37 -11.41 5.08
CA MET A 59 18.64 -10.81 5.53
C MET A 59 19.12 -11.31 6.89
N ASP A 60 18.24 -11.94 7.67
CA ASP A 60 18.60 -12.53 8.95
C ASP A 60 19.19 -13.94 8.77
N LYS A 61 18.98 -14.59 7.62
CA LYS A 61 19.59 -15.89 7.27
C LYS A 61 21.10 -15.75 7.03
N THR A 62 21.85 -16.70 7.58
CA THR A 62 23.31 -16.79 7.43
C THR A 62 23.75 -17.87 6.45
N ASP A 63 22.85 -18.79 6.12
CA ASP A 63 23.09 -19.88 5.17
C ASP A 63 22.51 -19.56 3.79
N ALA A 64 23.32 -19.74 2.75
CA ALA A 64 22.97 -19.40 1.38
C ALA A 64 21.93 -20.36 0.77
N ALA A 65 21.95 -21.64 1.16
CA ALA A 65 20.98 -22.62 0.67
C ALA A 65 19.60 -22.36 1.27
N GLU A 66 19.52 -22.04 2.56
CA GLU A 66 18.27 -21.62 3.21
C GLU A 66 17.71 -20.31 2.62
N ALA A 67 18.58 -19.36 2.30
CA ALA A 67 18.18 -18.12 1.65
C ALA A 67 17.62 -18.38 0.24
N SER A 68 18.28 -19.25 -0.53
CA SER A 68 17.84 -19.66 -1.86
C SER A 68 16.48 -20.36 -1.80
N PHE A 69 16.30 -21.30 -0.87
CA PHE A 69 15.03 -22.01 -0.69
C PHE A 69 13.88 -21.06 -0.30
N ALA A 70 14.15 -20.11 0.60
CA ALA A 70 13.17 -19.10 0.99
C ALA A 70 12.78 -18.19 -0.19
N LEU A 71 13.73 -17.81 -1.03
CA LEU A 71 13.48 -17.02 -2.25
C LEU A 71 12.61 -17.78 -3.27
N GLU A 72 12.85 -19.07 -3.47
CA GLU A 72 12.05 -19.90 -4.37
C GLU A 72 10.61 -20.04 -3.87
N GLY A 73 10.43 -20.31 -2.57
CA GLY A 73 9.10 -20.36 -1.95
C GLY A 73 8.35 -19.03 -2.05
N TRP A 74 9.04 -17.92 -1.84
CA TRP A 74 8.47 -16.58 -1.98
C TRP A 74 8.06 -16.29 -3.43
N ARG A 75 8.92 -16.62 -4.40
CA ARG A 75 8.63 -16.45 -5.83
C ARG A 75 7.37 -17.23 -6.22
N ALA A 76 7.27 -18.50 -5.81
CA ALA A 76 6.09 -19.31 -6.07
C ALA A 76 4.83 -18.69 -5.47
N TYR A 77 4.90 -18.25 -4.20
CA TYR A 77 3.80 -17.55 -3.53
C TYR A 77 3.32 -16.30 -4.30
N THR A 78 4.25 -15.44 -4.72
CA THR A 78 3.93 -14.21 -5.48
C THR A 78 3.46 -14.45 -6.92
N MET A 79 3.68 -15.65 -7.47
CA MET A 79 3.21 -16.03 -8.80
C MET A 79 1.82 -16.68 -8.75
N ASP A 80 1.54 -17.48 -7.72
CA ASP A 80 0.25 -18.16 -7.52
C ASP A 80 -0.82 -17.22 -6.95
N MET A 81 -0.43 -16.36 -6.02
CA MET A 81 -1.27 -15.23 -5.66
C MET A 81 -1.14 -14.25 -6.80
N THR A 82 -2.23 -13.95 -7.50
CA THR A 82 -2.38 -12.69 -8.24
C THR A 82 -2.05 -11.58 -7.25
N VAL A 83 -0.79 -11.18 -7.16
CA VAL A 83 -0.38 -9.99 -6.43
C VAL A 83 -1.19 -8.90 -7.09
N TRP A 84 -2.25 -8.49 -6.40
CA TRP A 84 -3.24 -7.54 -6.89
C TRP A 84 -2.46 -6.43 -7.55
N LYS A 85 -2.60 -6.34 -8.88
CA LYS A 85 -1.95 -5.25 -9.59
C LYS A 85 -2.60 -4.02 -9.02
N LEU A 86 -1.80 -3.06 -8.59
CA LEU A 86 -2.29 -1.77 -8.10
C LEU A 86 -3.40 -1.23 -9.02
N ASP A 87 -3.26 -1.46 -10.33
CA ASP A 87 -4.25 -1.17 -11.37
C ASP A 87 -5.67 -1.72 -11.06
N ASP A 88 -5.81 -2.96 -10.57
CA ASP A 88 -7.10 -3.59 -10.28
C ASP A 88 -7.79 -2.91 -9.07
N SER A 89 -7.02 -2.61 -8.01
CA SER A 89 -7.52 -1.87 -6.85
C SER A 89 -7.84 -0.42 -7.23
N MET A 90 -7.03 0.21 -8.10
CA MET A 90 -7.24 1.59 -8.54
C MET A 90 -8.48 1.73 -9.44
N GLN A 91 -8.78 0.74 -10.29
CA GLN A 91 -10.02 0.73 -11.09
C GLN A 91 -11.29 0.73 -10.22
N GLN A 92 -11.27 0.09 -9.04
CA GLN A 92 -12.41 0.13 -8.12
C GLN A 92 -12.56 1.48 -7.39
N LEU A 93 -11.52 2.30 -7.42
CA LEU A 93 -11.46 3.64 -6.82
C LEU A 93 -11.72 4.76 -7.83
N GLU A 94 -11.49 4.51 -9.13
CA GLU A 94 -11.81 5.44 -10.23
C GLU A 94 -13.29 5.88 -10.21
N GLY A 95 -13.55 7.18 -10.39
CA GLY A 95 -14.89 7.77 -10.35
C GLY A 95 -15.38 8.20 -8.96
N ARG A 96 -14.69 7.83 -7.87
CA ARG A 96 -15.01 8.25 -6.49
C ARG A 96 -14.08 9.32 -5.95
N PHE A 97 -12.89 9.46 -6.51
CA PHE A 97 -11.89 10.40 -6.01
C PHE A 97 -12.12 11.82 -6.54
N GLU A 98 -12.72 11.92 -7.73
CA GLU A 98 -12.94 13.14 -8.49
C GLU A 98 -13.81 14.14 -7.73
N LYS A 99 -14.74 13.67 -6.89
CA LYS A 99 -15.56 14.55 -6.03
C LYS A 99 -14.80 15.18 -4.85
N TYR A 100 -13.59 14.67 -4.55
CA TYR A 100 -12.71 15.19 -3.50
C TYR A 100 -11.54 16.01 -4.07
N LEU A 101 -11.39 16.04 -5.40
CA LEU A 101 -10.42 16.93 -6.03
C LEU A 101 -10.89 18.38 -5.87
N PRO A 102 -9.96 19.33 -5.66
CA PRO A 102 -10.31 20.73 -5.81
C PRO A 102 -10.88 20.94 -7.22
N PRO A 103 -11.87 21.83 -7.39
CA PRO A 103 -12.38 22.17 -8.71
C PRO A 103 -11.19 22.52 -9.60
N GLU A 104 -11.20 22.04 -10.85
CA GLU A 104 -10.21 22.45 -11.83
C GLU A 104 -10.19 23.97 -11.83
N GLU A 105 -9.04 24.56 -11.49
CA GLU A 105 -8.86 25.99 -11.69
C GLU A 105 -9.02 26.18 -13.20
N ASP A 106 -10.10 26.84 -13.61
CA ASP A 106 -10.18 27.47 -14.91
C ASP A 106 -8.99 28.43 -14.95
N TYR A 107 -7.85 27.96 -15.47
CA TYR A 107 -6.80 28.84 -15.92
C TYR A 107 -7.45 29.63 -17.04
N ASP A 108 -8.03 30.78 -16.70
CA ASP A 108 -8.35 31.85 -17.63
C ASP A 108 -7.05 32.13 -18.40
N ASP A 109 -6.89 31.47 -19.54
CA ASP A 109 -5.92 31.81 -20.59
C ASP A 109 -6.40 33.05 -21.35
N ASP A 110 -6.81 34.07 -20.57
CA ASP A 110 -7.07 35.43 -20.99
C ASP A 110 -5.86 36.28 -20.56
N THR A 111 -4.68 35.95 -21.09
CA THR A 111 -3.64 36.95 -21.28
C THR A 111 -3.74 37.48 -22.71
N GLU A 112 -4.45 38.61 -22.83
CA GLU A 112 -4.37 39.57 -23.95
C GLU A 112 -2.92 39.93 -24.35
#